data_AF-A0AA37VDS7-F1
#
_entry.id   AF-A0AA37VDS7-F1
#
_cell.length_a   1.000
_cell.length_b   1.000
_cell.length_c   1.000
_cell.angle_alpha   90.00
_cell.angle_beta   90.00
_cell.angle_gamma   90.00
#
_symmetry.space_group_name_H-M   'P 1'
#
loop_
_entity.id
_entity.type
_entity.pdbx_description
1 polymer ?
#
loop_
_entity_poly.entity_id
_entity_poly.type
_entity_poly.pdbx_seq_one_letter_code
_entity_poly.pdbx_strand_id
1 'polypeptide(L)' 'MKQHRGTPTLEDRIDQIRTEIERVVEERVDAVAKESPGVPRGVIRNLLVARAPACACEQYLMLKRST' A
#
# COMPACT_ATOMS: atom_id res chain seq x y z
N MET A 1 5.18 -15.41 -30.20
CA MET A 1 5.05 -16.04 -28.87
C MET A 1 3.74 -15.56 -28.24
N LYS A 2 2.70 -16.40 -28.21
CA LYS A 2 1.45 -16.05 -27.54
C LYS A 2 1.66 -16.25 -26.04
N GLN A 3 1.74 -15.15 -25.29
CA GLN A 3 1.75 -15.19 -23.84
C GLN A 3 0.44 -15.85 -23.39
N HIS A 4 0.55 -17.04 -22.78
CA HIS A 4 -0.55 -17.65 -22.05
C HIS A 4 -0.81 -16.73 -20.85
N ARG A 5 -1.79 -15.83 -20.94
CA ARG A 5 -2.37 -15.22 -19.75
C ARG A 5 -3.18 -16.31 -19.05
N GLY A 6 -2.49 -17.15 -18.28
CA GLY A 6 -3.16 -18.00 -17.30
C GLY A 6 -3.96 -17.13 -16.33
N THR A 7 -5.02 -17.69 -15.76
CA THR A 7 -5.75 -17.04 -14.67
C THR A 7 -4.76 -16.69 -13.55
N PRO A 8 -4.73 -15.45 -13.04
CA PRO A 8 -3.84 -15.06 -11.95
C PRO A 8 -4.00 -15.97 -10.75
N THR A 9 -2.89 -16.36 -10.13
CA THR A 9 -2.91 -17.09 -8.87
C THR A 9 -3.47 -16.22 -7.74
N LEU A 10 -3.75 -16.82 -6.59
CA LEU A 10 -4.16 -16.04 -5.43
C LEU A 10 -3.01 -15.12 -4.97
N GLU A 11 -1.78 -15.62 -5.04
CA GLU A 11 -0.55 -14.92 -4.71
C GLU A 11 -0.35 -13.71 -5.63
N ASP A 12 -0.53 -13.86 -6.94
CA ASP A 12 -0.45 -12.76 -7.91
C ASP A 12 -1.48 -11.67 -7.58
N ARG A 13 -2.71 -12.08 -7.23
CA ARG A 13 -3.79 -11.15 -6.88
C ARG A 13 -3.50 -10.42 -5.58
N ILE A 14 -2.97 -11.12 -4.58
CA ILE A 14 -2.57 -10.52 -3.30
C ILE A 14 -1.47 -9.48 -3.54
N ASP A 15 -0.45 -9.80 -4.33
CA ASP A 15 0.64 -8.88 -4.61
C ASP A 15 0.18 -7.66 -5.43
N GLN A 16 -0.76 -7.85 -6.36
CA GLN A 16 -1.38 -6.74 -7.07
C GLN A 16 -2.16 -5.82 -6.11
N ILE A 17 -2.95 -6.39 -5.21
CA ILE A 17 -3.70 -5.61 -4.21
C ILE A 17 -2.74 -4.85 -3.29
N ARG A 18 -1.64 -5.46 -2.84
CA ARG A 18 -0.61 -4.78 -2.02
C ARG A 18 0.00 -3.59 -2.76
N THR A 19 0.32 -3.78 -4.04
CA THR A 19 0.85 -2.70 -4.90
C THR A 19 -0.15 -1.55 -5.02
N GLU A 20 -1.43 -1.87 -5.20
CA GLU A 20 -2.49 -0.86 -5.28
C GLU A 20 -2.67 -0.11 -3.96
N ILE A 21 -2.60 -0.79 -2.81
CA ILE A 21 -2.63 -0.19 -1.48
C ILE A 21 -1.43 0.74 -1.26
N GLU A 22 -0.22 0.31 -1.60
CA GLU A 22 0.99 1.13 -1.46
C GLU A 22 0.89 2.42 -2.26
N ARG A 23 0.38 2.34 -3.50
CA ARG A 23 0.15 3.52 -4.33
C ARG A 23 -0.82 4.49 -3.67
N VAL A 24 -1.96 4.01 -3.16
CA VAL A 24 -2.94 4.86 -2.46
C VAL A 24 -2.32 5.54 -1.23
N VAL A 25 -1.49 4.81 -0.46
CA VAL A 25 -0.79 5.38 0.69
C VAL A 25 0.17 6.48 0.26
N GLU A 26 1.02 6.24 -0.75
CA GLU A 26 1.98 7.25 -1.21
C GLU A 26 1.31 8.49 -1.81
N GLU A 27 0.25 8.32 -2.61
CA GLU A 27 -0.54 9.43 -3.13
C GLU A 27 -1.11 10.30 -1.99
N ARG A 28 -1.55 9.66 -0.90
CA ARG A 28 -2.07 10.36 0.27
C ARG A 28 -0.96 11.04 1.07
N VAL A 29 0.21 10.41 1.21
CA VAL A 29 1.40 11.03 1.82
C VAL A 29 1.79 12.30 1.04
N ASP A 30 1.80 12.24 -0.29
CA ASP A 30 2.11 13.39 -1.15
C ASP A 30 1.14 14.55 -0.96
N ALA A 31 -0.17 14.25 -0.91
CA ALA A 31 -1.19 15.25 -0.67
C ALA A 31 -1.00 15.95 0.68
N VAL A 32 -0.82 15.18 1.77
CA VAL A 32 -0.66 15.73 3.12
C VAL A 32 0.66 16.48 3.27
N ALA A 33 1.74 16.01 2.64
CA ALA A 33 3.05 16.66 2.72
C ALA A 33 3.04 18.08 2.11
N LYS A 34 2.25 18.31 1.05
CA LYS A 34 2.06 19.65 0.47
C LYS A 34 1.39 20.63 1.43
N GLU A 35 0.49 20.12 2.26
CA GLU A 35 -0.26 20.89 3.26
C GLU A 35 0.49 21.04 4.60
N SER A 36 1.54 20.24 4.81
CA SER A 36 2.24 20.11 6.09
C SER A 36 3.76 20.33 5.96
N PRO A 37 4.22 21.54 5.61
CA PRO A 37 5.65 21.83 5.45
C PRO A 37 6.43 21.55 6.74
N GLY A 38 7.56 20.85 6.61
CA GLY A 38 8.43 20.49 7.74
C GLY A 38 8.08 19.17 8.44
N VAL A 39 6.95 18.54 8.12
CA VAL A 39 6.60 17.21 8.66
C VAL A 39 7.28 16.12 7.82
N PRO A 40 8.04 15.19 8.42
CA PRO A 40 8.66 14.11 7.67
C PRO A 40 7.62 13.16 7.06
N ARG A 41 7.83 12.74 5.81
CA ARG A 41 6.95 11.80 5.10
C ARG A 41 6.70 10.50 5.86
N GLY A 42 7.72 9.98 6.56
CA GLY A 42 7.58 8.76 7.37
C GLY A 42 6.59 8.93 8.53
N VAL A 43 6.49 10.12 9.12
CA VAL A 43 5.52 10.43 10.17
C VAL A 43 4.10 10.50 9.59
N ILE A 44 3.93 11.15 8.43
CA ILE A 44 2.66 11.20 7.70
C ILE A 44 2.20 9.80 7.33
N ARG A 45 3.09 8.98 6.76
CA ARG A 45 2.81 7.59 6.40
C ARG A 45 2.37 6.80 7.63
N ASN A 46 3.12 6.88 8.73
CA ASN A 46 2.78 6.18 9.97
C ASN A 46 1.40 6.58 10.52
N LEU A 47 1.03 7.87 10.45
CA LEU A 47 -0.31 8.33 10.82
C LEU A 47 -1.40 7.69 9.94
N LEU A 48 -1.17 7.61 8.62
CA LEU A 48 -2.13 7.05 7.67
C LEU A 48 -2.31 5.54 7.81
N VAL A 49 -1.23 4.80 8.07
CA VAL A 49 -1.28 3.32 8.06
C VAL A 49 -1.44 2.70 9.45
N ALA A 50 -0.90 3.32 10.50
CA ALA A 50 -0.86 2.73 11.85
C ALA A 50 -1.93 3.30 12.81
N ARG A 51 -2.45 4.50 12.54
CA ARG A 51 -3.37 5.21 13.45
C ARG A 51 -4.73 5.54 12.85
N ALA A 52 -5.00 5.18 11.60
CA ALA A 52 -6.32 5.32 11.02
C ALA A 52 -7.20 4.12 11.43
N PRO A 53 -8.21 4.27 12.32
CA PRO A 53 -9.14 3.18 12.63
C PRO A 53 -9.93 2.69 11.40
N ALA A 54 -9.86 3.44 10.28
CA ALA A 54 -10.56 3.15 9.03
C ALA A 54 -9.73 2.38 7.99
N CYS A 55 -8.41 2.21 8.14
CA CYS A 55 -7.55 1.53 7.16
C CYS A 55 -6.65 0.51 7.85
N ALA A 56 -6.97 -0.78 7.68
CA ALA A 56 -6.14 -1.91 8.11
C ALA A 56 -4.94 -2.14 7.17
N CYS A 57 -4.51 -1.11 6.44
CA CYS A 57 -3.56 -1.24 5.33
C CYS A 57 -2.20 -1.77 5.82
N GLU A 58 -1.73 -1.35 7.00
CA GLU A 58 -0.52 -1.89 7.60
C GLU A 58 -0.64 -3.42 7.82
N GLN A 59 -1.78 -3.89 8.34
CA GLN A 59 -2.01 -5.33 8.53
C GLN A 59 -2.01 -6.10 7.21
N TYR A 60 -2.63 -5.54 6.16
CA TYR A 60 -2.64 -6.16 4.82
C TYR A 60 -1.25 -6.21 4.18
N LEU A 61 -0.43 -5.17 4.37
CA LEU A 61 0.96 -5.14 3.91
C LEU A 61 1.85 -6.11 4.69
N MET A 62 1.57 -6.33 5.98
CA MET A 62 2.32 -7.24 6.84
C MET A 62 1.93 -8.72 6.73
N LEU A 63 0.80 -9.05 6.08
CA LEU A 63 0.46 -10.45 5.79
C LEU A 63 1.65 -11.09 5.07
N LYS A 64 2.21 -12.16 5.64
CA LYS A 64 3.45 -12.76 5.11
C LYS A 64 3.26 -13.20 3.66
N ARG A 65 4.28 -12.96 2.83
CA ARG A 65 4.52 -13.80 1.66
C ARG A 65 4.86 -15.19 2.18
N SER A 66 4.06 -16.19 1.83
CA SER A 66 4.52 -17.57 1.96
C SER A 66 5.75 -17.70 1.07
N THR A 67 6.92 -17.78 1.70
CA THR A 67 8.20 -18.12 1.04
C THR A 67 8.14 -19.53 0.50
#